data_AF-A0A444Z3X9-F1
#
_entry.id   AF-A0A444Z3X9-F1
#
_cell.length_a   1.000
_cell.length_b   1.000
_cell.length_c   1.000
_cell.angle_alpha   90.00
_cell.angle_beta   90.00
_cell.angle_gamma   90.00
#
_symmetry.space_group_name_H-M   'P 1'
#
loop_
_entity.id
_entity.type
_entity.pdbx_description
1 polymer ?
#
loop_
_entity_poly.entity_id
_entity_poly.type
_entity_poly.pdbx_seq_one_letter_code
_entity_poly.pdbx_strand_id
1 'polypeptide(L)'
;MSQKKIYPEVPLLLPDDECQEMKAKIRKRRWEELISPITKINANIIWEFYANTPRTEMNQAPTYKSYVRGTEVDFSPNTIMKVLKLRATHFDKPGYHQRLNEEQDYDEIASEISVVNTEWVGTTKNKYKYLRRGDLTPEAKCWYELMKRSILGTVNNSEVNKKRAIMLYCIITGGEVKIHEIIANDIQRLAEKNSAEG
;
A
#
# COMPACT_ATOMS: atom_id res chain seq x y z
N MET A 1 -28.21 5.86 -2.25
CA MET A 1 -26.76 5.56 -2.28
C MET A 1 -26.41 4.79 -1.02
N SER A 2 -25.91 3.56 -1.14
CA SER A 2 -25.36 2.85 0.03
C SER A 2 -24.08 3.55 0.44
N GLN A 3 -24.02 4.13 1.65
CA GLN A 3 -22.76 4.61 2.21
C GLN A 3 -21.79 3.43 2.25
N LYS A 4 -20.60 3.57 1.63
CA LYS A 4 -19.57 2.51 1.69
C LYS A 4 -19.15 2.34 3.16
N LYS A 5 -18.56 1.21 3.54
CA LYS A 5 -18.17 1.01 4.95
C LYS A 5 -16.76 1.57 5.17
N ILE A 6 -16.58 2.44 6.17
CA ILE A 6 -15.26 2.89 6.61
C ILE A 6 -14.73 1.86 7.62
N TYR A 7 -13.52 1.39 7.38
CA TYR A 7 -12.80 0.51 8.29
C TYR A 7 -11.61 1.29 8.85
N PRO A 8 -11.61 1.64 10.15
CA PRO A 8 -10.47 2.34 10.74
C PRO A 8 -9.24 1.44 10.71
N GLU A 9 -8.08 2.05 10.49
CA GLU A 9 -6.82 1.39 10.78
C GLU A 9 -6.74 1.08 12.28
N VAL A 10 -6.15 -0.07 12.59
CA VAL A 10 -5.96 -0.52 13.97
C VAL A 10 -4.44 -0.55 14.22
N PRO A 11 -3.93 -0.40 15.45
CA PRO A 11 -2.49 -0.46 15.70
C PRO A 11 -1.88 -1.80 15.30
N LEU A 12 -0.66 -1.77 14.73
CA LEU A 12 0.06 -2.99 14.37
C LEU A 12 0.76 -3.54 15.60
N LEU A 13 0.26 -4.66 16.11
CA LEU A 13 0.91 -5.43 17.17
C LEU A 13 1.89 -6.39 16.49
N LEU A 14 3.17 -6.01 16.45
CA LEU A 14 4.24 -6.87 15.94
C LEU A 14 4.71 -7.79 17.08
N PRO A 15 4.63 -9.13 16.93
CA PRO A 15 5.30 -10.05 17.84
C PRO A 15 6.79 -9.70 17.93
N ASP A 16 7.33 -9.68 19.15
CA ASP A 16 8.67 -9.16 19.40
C ASP A 16 9.79 -10.05 18.85
N ASP A 17 9.56 -11.34 18.69
CA ASP A 17 10.52 -12.33 18.21
C ASP A 17 10.57 -12.43 16.68
N GLU A 18 9.42 -12.48 16.00
CA GLU A 18 9.35 -12.77 14.56
C GLU A 18 9.64 -11.56 13.64
N CYS A 19 9.54 -10.32 14.14
CA CYS A 19 9.60 -9.11 13.29
C CYS A 19 10.78 -8.17 13.60
N GLN A 20 11.89 -8.66 14.16
CA GLN A 20 13.07 -7.82 14.48
C GLN A 20 13.71 -7.18 13.23
N GLU A 21 13.86 -7.96 12.15
CA GLU A 21 14.41 -7.44 10.89
C GLU A 21 13.52 -6.37 10.27
N MET A 22 12.19 -6.56 10.34
CA MET A 22 11.21 -5.56 9.94
C MET A 22 11.39 -4.26 10.73
N LYS A 23 11.53 -4.31 12.06
CA LYS A 23 11.74 -3.11 12.89
C LYS A 23 13.00 -2.33 12.47
N ALA A 24 14.10 -3.01 12.15
CA ALA A 24 15.33 -2.37 11.68
C ALA A 24 15.14 -1.69 10.32
N LYS A 25 14.50 -2.38 9.37
CA LYS A 25 14.18 -1.86 8.03
C LYS A 25 13.16 -0.71 8.10
N ILE A 26 12.17 -0.73 9.01
CA ILE A 26 11.25 0.40 9.26
C ILE A 26 12.04 1.65 9.65
N ARG A 27 12.97 1.54 10.61
CA ARG A 27 13.81 2.65 11.04
C ARG A 27 14.69 3.17 9.91
N LYS A 28 15.32 2.27 9.15
CA LYS A 28 16.13 2.64 7.98
C LYS A 28 15.32 3.42 6.94
N ARG A 29 14.05 3.02 6.72
CA ARG A 29 13.14 3.65 5.75
C ARG A 29 12.37 4.85 6.30
N ARG A 30 12.48 5.12 7.61
CA ARG A 30 11.69 6.10 8.37
C ARG A 30 10.18 5.91 8.24
N TRP A 31 9.71 4.68 8.44
CA TRP A 31 8.29 4.30 8.32
C TRP A 31 7.57 4.21 9.67
N GLU A 32 8.09 4.85 10.72
CA GLU A 32 7.54 4.76 12.08
C GLU A 32 6.12 5.34 12.18
N GLU A 33 5.79 6.36 11.39
CA GLU A 33 4.45 6.94 11.35
C GLU A 33 3.42 5.98 10.73
N LEU A 34 3.84 5.02 9.90
CA LEU A 34 2.94 4.03 9.29
C LEU A 34 2.48 2.95 10.28
N ILE A 35 3.25 2.69 11.33
CA ILE A 35 2.90 1.70 12.35
C ILE A 35 2.13 2.31 13.54
N SER A 36 1.91 3.63 13.52
CA SER A 36 1.28 4.39 14.60
C SER A 36 0.00 5.09 14.12
N PRO A 37 -1.04 4.34 13.69
CA PRO A 37 -2.21 4.95 13.06
C PRO A 37 -3.04 5.76 14.06
N ILE A 38 -3.69 6.82 13.55
CA ILE A 38 -4.71 7.56 14.29
C ILE A 38 -5.94 6.66 14.45
N THR A 39 -6.29 6.32 15.69
CA THR A 39 -7.40 5.41 15.99
C THR A 39 -8.75 6.12 16.09
N LYS A 40 -8.75 7.43 16.36
CA LYS A 40 -9.97 8.24 16.47
C LYS A 40 -10.28 8.91 15.13
N ILE A 41 -11.30 8.42 14.45
CA ILE A 41 -11.74 8.94 13.15
C ILE A 41 -13.13 9.59 13.24
N ASN A 42 -13.38 10.56 12.36
CA ASN A 42 -14.71 11.11 12.14
C ASN A 42 -15.19 10.72 10.74
N ALA A 43 -16.17 9.82 10.67
CA ALA A 43 -16.68 9.30 9.41
C ALA A 43 -17.23 10.41 8.50
N ASN A 44 -17.88 11.44 9.05
CA ASN A 44 -18.46 12.53 8.26
C ASN A 44 -17.38 13.34 7.54
N ILE A 45 -16.23 13.55 8.18
CA ILE A 45 -15.07 14.23 7.58
C ILE A 45 -14.51 13.39 6.42
N ILE A 46 -14.40 12.08 6.60
CA ILE A 46 -13.90 11.16 5.57
C ILE A 46 -14.85 11.11 4.38
N TRP A 47 -16.16 11.06 4.62
CA TRP A 47 -17.16 11.07 3.55
C TRP A 47 -17.12 12.35 2.73
N GLU A 48 -17.09 13.50 3.40
CA GLU A 48 -17.00 14.81 2.75
C GLU A 48 -15.71 14.93 1.93
N PHE A 49 -14.59 14.48 2.51
CA PHE A 49 -13.31 14.44 1.80
C PHE A 49 -13.44 13.67 0.49
N TYR A 50 -13.87 12.41 0.54
CA TYR A 50 -13.95 11.57 -0.67
C TYR A 50 -15.02 12.02 -1.67
N ALA A 51 -16.09 12.68 -1.22
CA ALA A 51 -17.10 13.25 -2.10
C ALA A 51 -16.56 14.45 -2.91
N ASN A 52 -15.62 15.21 -2.34
CA ASN A 52 -15.08 16.44 -2.93
C ASN A 52 -13.72 16.27 -3.63
N THR A 53 -13.13 15.08 -3.60
CA THR A 53 -11.87 14.71 -4.29
C THR A 53 -11.94 14.43 -5.81
N PRO A 54 -13.04 13.86 -6.36
CA PRO A 54 -13.08 13.44 -7.76
C PRO A 54 -12.77 14.57 -8.75
N ARG A 55 -12.01 14.27 -9.81
CA ARG A 55 -11.73 15.22 -10.88
C ARG A 55 -13.00 15.54 -11.67
N THR A 56 -13.16 16.80 -12.06
CA THR A 56 -14.17 17.22 -13.04
C THR A 56 -13.84 16.74 -14.44
N GLU A 57 -12.55 16.74 -14.81
CA GLU A 57 -12.07 16.34 -16.13
C GLU A 57 -11.02 15.21 -16.01
N MET A 58 -11.38 14.00 -16.44
CA MET A 58 -10.51 12.82 -16.30
C MET A 58 -9.27 12.83 -17.21
N ASN A 59 -9.26 13.69 -18.24
CA ASN A 59 -8.13 13.88 -19.15
C ASN A 59 -7.00 14.75 -18.56
N GLN A 60 -7.25 15.47 -17.46
CA GLN A 60 -6.25 16.30 -16.78
C GLN A 60 -5.59 15.52 -15.65
N ALA A 61 -4.34 15.84 -15.30
CA ALA A 61 -3.67 15.25 -14.15
C ALA A 61 -4.44 15.54 -12.83
N PRO A 62 -4.43 14.61 -11.86
CA PRO A 62 -5.06 14.84 -10.55
C PRO A 62 -4.41 16.00 -9.81
N THR A 63 -5.25 16.86 -9.23
CA THR A 63 -4.83 18.01 -8.42
C THR A 63 -4.42 17.62 -7.01
N TYR A 64 -4.81 16.41 -6.55
CA TYR A 64 -4.63 15.92 -5.20
C TYR A 64 -5.15 16.87 -4.12
N LYS A 65 -6.31 17.47 -4.37
CA LYS A 65 -6.98 18.40 -3.46
C LYS A 65 -8.40 17.94 -3.18
N SER A 66 -8.86 18.18 -1.95
CA SER A 66 -10.25 18.02 -1.54
C SER A 66 -10.65 19.21 -0.66
N TYR A 67 -11.94 19.40 -0.44
CA TYR A 67 -12.47 20.46 0.41
C TYR A 67 -13.32 19.85 1.51
N VAL A 68 -13.05 20.20 2.77
CA VAL A 68 -13.76 19.68 3.93
C VAL A 68 -14.06 20.84 4.86
N ARG A 69 -15.34 21.09 5.17
CA ARG A 69 -15.77 22.18 6.06
C ARG A 69 -15.16 23.55 5.68
N GLY A 70 -15.12 23.83 4.38
CA GLY A 70 -14.56 25.09 3.84
C GLY A 70 -13.02 25.17 3.85
N THR A 71 -12.32 24.08 4.21
CA THR A 71 -10.86 24.02 4.22
C THR A 71 -10.36 23.17 3.06
N GLU A 72 -9.39 23.67 2.30
CA GLU A 72 -8.67 22.89 1.29
C GLU A 72 -7.73 21.89 1.99
N VAL A 73 -7.84 20.62 1.62
CA VAL A 73 -6.98 19.52 2.08
C VAL A 73 -6.14 19.07 0.89
N ASP A 74 -4.84 19.40 0.92
CA ASP A 74 -3.83 18.91 -0.01
C ASP A 74 -3.36 17.51 0.42
N PHE A 75 -3.55 16.52 -0.45
CA PHE A 75 -3.07 15.14 -0.26
C PHE A 75 -2.08 14.74 -1.36
N SER A 76 -1.40 15.70 -1.97
CA SER A 76 -0.34 15.46 -2.94
C SER A 76 0.77 14.58 -2.35
N PRO A 77 1.53 13.87 -3.20
CA PRO A 77 2.65 13.04 -2.72
C PRO A 77 3.62 13.81 -1.81
N ASN A 78 3.88 15.09 -2.09
CA ASN A 78 4.76 15.93 -1.27
C ASN A 78 4.18 16.20 0.12
N THR A 79 2.88 16.45 0.22
CA THR A 79 2.22 16.70 1.51
C THR A 79 2.13 15.42 2.34
N ILE A 80 1.80 14.28 1.72
CA ILE A 80 1.85 12.97 2.39
C ILE A 80 3.26 12.65 2.87
N MET A 81 4.29 12.90 2.06
CA MET A 81 5.68 12.69 2.44
C MET A 81 6.05 13.47 3.71
N LYS A 82 5.61 14.73 3.83
CA LYS A 82 5.83 15.58 5.01
C LYS A 82 5.08 15.08 6.23
N VAL A 83 3.78 14.78 6.09
CA VAL A 83 2.92 14.32 7.20
C VAL A 83 3.43 13.00 7.78
N LEU A 84 3.82 12.06 6.92
CA LEU A 84 4.39 10.77 7.32
C LEU A 84 5.89 10.83 7.65
N LYS A 85 6.50 12.02 7.64
CA LYS A 85 7.93 12.27 7.91
C LYS A 85 8.89 11.39 7.08
N LEU A 86 8.47 11.01 5.88
CA LEU A 86 9.24 10.17 4.97
C LEU A 86 10.43 10.94 4.40
N ARG A 87 11.49 10.23 4.02
CA ARG A 87 12.66 10.80 3.34
C ARG A 87 13.05 9.97 2.14
N ALA A 88 13.50 10.63 1.08
CA ALA A 88 14.17 9.97 -0.02
C ALA A 88 15.42 9.28 0.53
N THR A 89 15.53 7.98 0.29
CA THR A 89 16.65 7.15 0.75
C THR A 89 17.16 6.41 -0.47
N HIS A 90 18.48 6.33 -0.62
CA HIS A 90 19.07 5.57 -1.70
C HIS A 90 18.93 4.07 -1.43
N PHE A 91 18.61 3.32 -2.48
CA PHE A 91 18.45 1.88 -2.47
C PHE A 91 19.16 1.31 -3.70
N ASP A 92 19.99 0.29 -3.49
CA ASP A 92 20.82 -0.28 -4.56
C ASP A 92 20.03 -1.22 -5.49
N LYS A 93 18.81 -1.61 -5.10
CA LYS A 93 17.95 -2.52 -5.85
C LYS A 93 16.84 -1.75 -6.59
N PRO A 94 16.37 -2.26 -7.75
CA PRO A 94 15.26 -1.66 -8.49
C PRO A 94 14.02 -1.48 -7.62
N GLY A 95 13.45 -0.28 -7.71
CA GLY A 95 12.31 0.13 -6.91
C GLY A 95 10.99 -0.46 -7.40
N TYR A 96 9.97 -0.36 -6.55
CA TYR A 96 8.64 -0.87 -6.79
C TYR A 96 7.99 -0.32 -8.06
N HIS A 97 8.03 1.01 -8.25
CA HIS A 97 7.42 1.65 -9.41
C HIS A 97 8.07 1.24 -10.73
N GLN A 98 9.39 1.05 -10.72
CA GLN A 98 10.12 0.54 -11.88
C GLN A 98 9.67 -0.88 -12.22
N ARG A 99 9.68 -1.77 -11.22
CA ARG A 99 9.31 -3.19 -11.40
C ARG A 99 7.86 -3.42 -11.84
N LEU A 100 6.94 -2.51 -11.53
CA LEU A 100 5.57 -2.61 -12.03
C LEU A 100 5.45 -2.40 -13.55
N ASN A 101 6.42 -1.72 -14.16
CA ASN A 101 6.42 -1.40 -15.59
C ASN A 101 7.30 -2.33 -16.43
N GLU A 102 7.99 -3.27 -15.79
CA GLU A 102 8.93 -4.20 -16.41
C GLU A 102 8.45 -5.64 -16.24
N GLU A 103 8.86 -6.53 -17.14
CA GLU A 103 8.64 -7.96 -16.95
C GLU A 103 9.44 -8.46 -15.74
N GLN A 104 8.79 -9.22 -14.86
CA GLN A 104 9.38 -9.68 -13.62
C GLN A 104 9.56 -11.20 -13.66
N ASP A 105 10.64 -11.67 -13.06
CA ASP A 105 10.77 -13.08 -12.69
C ASP A 105 9.90 -13.35 -11.45
N TYR A 106 8.68 -13.84 -11.70
CA TYR A 106 7.74 -14.15 -10.62
C TYR A 106 8.18 -15.35 -9.78
N ASP A 107 8.93 -16.28 -10.36
CA ASP A 107 9.41 -17.46 -9.65
C ASP A 107 10.55 -17.05 -8.68
N GLU A 108 11.43 -16.11 -9.07
CA GLU A 108 12.39 -15.45 -8.16
C GLU A 108 11.68 -14.68 -7.03
N ILE A 109 10.63 -13.92 -7.36
CA ILE A 109 9.86 -13.20 -6.34
C ILE A 109 9.28 -14.17 -5.30
N ALA A 110 8.72 -15.30 -5.74
CA ALA A 110 8.15 -16.28 -4.83
C ALA A 110 9.20 -16.94 -3.93
N SER A 111 10.36 -17.29 -4.48
CA SER A 111 11.43 -17.95 -3.73
C SER A 111 12.01 -17.07 -2.61
N GLU A 112 12.06 -15.75 -2.82
CA GLU A 112 12.58 -14.80 -1.83
C GLU A 112 11.58 -14.49 -0.70
N ILE A 113 10.28 -14.41 -1.02
CA ILE A 113 9.26 -13.95 -0.05
C ILE A 113 8.44 -15.09 0.58
N SER A 114 8.61 -16.33 0.11
CA SER A 114 7.82 -17.50 0.52
C SER A 114 8.70 -18.66 0.99
N VAL A 115 8.09 -19.64 1.65
CA VAL A 115 8.79 -20.87 2.04
C VAL A 115 9.20 -21.68 0.81
N VAL A 116 10.18 -22.56 0.97
CA VAL A 116 10.75 -23.38 -0.12
C VAL A 116 9.65 -24.16 -0.85
N ASN A 117 9.75 -24.24 -2.18
CA ASN A 117 8.81 -24.91 -3.09
C ASN A 117 7.40 -24.28 -3.15
N THR A 118 7.26 -23.00 -2.79
CA THR A 118 5.99 -22.29 -3.01
C THR A 118 5.80 -21.98 -4.48
N GLU A 119 4.66 -22.41 -5.03
CA GLU A 119 4.25 -22.10 -6.40
C GLU A 119 3.16 -21.01 -6.41
N TRP A 120 3.16 -20.21 -7.48
CA TRP A 120 2.06 -19.31 -7.75
C TRP A 120 0.78 -20.08 -8.05
N VAL A 121 -0.32 -19.61 -7.48
CA VAL A 121 -1.65 -20.03 -7.91
C VAL A 121 -2.02 -19.24 -9.16
N GLY A 122 -2.48 -19.95 -10.19
CA GLY A 122 -2.74 -19.39 -11.50
C GLY A 122 -3.91 -20.03 -12.24
N THR A 123 -4.13 -19.56 -13.46
CA THR A 123 -4.99 -20.20 -14.45
C THR A 123 -4.18 -20.43 -15.72
N THR A 124 -4.74 -21.17 -16.68
CA THR A 124 -4.13 -21.37 -18.01
C THR A 124 -3.82 -20.06 -18.74
N LYS A 125 -4.58 -18.98 -18.47
CA LYS A 125 -4.37 -17.65 -19.06
C LYS A 125 -3.43 -16.76 -18.26
N ASN A 126 -3.21 -17.06 -16.99
CA ASN A 126 -2.35 -16.28 -16.11
C ASN A 126 -1.76 -17.19 -15.02
N LYS A 127 -0.57 -17.75 -15.28
CA LYS A 127 0.17 -18.62 -14.34
C LYS A 127 0.40 -17.93 -12.99
N TYR A 128 0.62 -16.61 -12.98
CA TYR A 128 0.95 -15.84 -11.78
C TYR A 128 -0.23 -14.99 -11.32
N LYS A 129 -1.26 -15.61 -10.73
CA LYS A 129 -2.43 -14.87 -10.24
C LYS A 129 -2.19 -14.34 -8.82
N TYR A 130 -1.80 -15.21 -7.89
CA TYR A 130 -1.48 -14.84 -6.52
C TYR A 130 -0.62 -15.91 -5.81
N LEU A 131 0.03 -15.52 -4.72
CA LEU A 131 0.60 -16.42 -3.71
C LEU A 131 -0.35 -16.52 -2.51
N ARG A 132 -0.33 -17.63 -1.77
CA ARG A 132 -1.11 -17.74 -0.53
C ARG A 132 -0.36 -17.06 0.60
N ARG A 133 -1.05 -16.27 1.43
CA ARG A 133 -0.45 -15.66 2.63
C ARG A 133 0.15 -16.70 3.57
N GLY A 134 -0.44 -17.90 3.63
CA GLY A 134 0.05 -19.01 4.45
C GLY A 134 1.48 -19.43 4.10
N ASP A 135 1.86 -19.29 2.84
CA ASP A 135 3.14 -19.77 2.31
C ASP A 135 4.24 -18.71 2.41
N LEU A 136 3.92 -17.48 2.80
CA LEU A 136 4.92 -16.43 3.03
C LEU A 136 5.86 -16.79 4.19
N THR A 137 7.12 -16.34 4.11
CA THR A 137 8.06 -16.40 5.24
C THR A 137 7.55 -15.57 6.42
N PRO A 138 8.00 -15.83 7.66
CA PRO A 138 7.61 -15.01 8.81
C PRO A 138 7.87 -13.50 8.59
N GLU A 139 9.03 -13.12 8.06
CA GLU A 139 9.34 -11.71 7.76
C GLU A 139 8.36 -11.12 6.72
N ALA A 140 8.11 -11.84 5.63
CA ALA A 140 7.19 -11.41 4.60
C ALA A 140 5.74 -11.28 5.13
N LYS A 141 5.33 -12.14 6.06
CA LYS A 141 4.04 -12.02 6.75
C LYS A 141 3.97 -10.74 7.59
N CYS A 142 5.00 -10.42 8.38
CA CYS A 142 5.04 -9.18 9.15
C CYS A 142 4.90 -7.95 8.22
N TRP A 143 5.64 -7.92 7.11
CA TRP A 143 5.54 -6.84 6.12
C TRP A 143 4.20 -6.78 5.41
N TYR A 144 3.61 -7.94 5.10
CA TYR A 144 2.31 -8.01 4.46
C TYR A 144 1.21 -7.42 5.35
N GLU A 145 1.29 -7.63 6.67
CA GLU A 145 0.35 -7.01 7.62
C GLU A 145 0.41 -5.48 7.61
N LEU A 146 1.60 -4.88 7.56
CA LEU A 146 1.75 -3.43 7.40
C LEU A 146 1.19 -2.95 6.05
N MET A 147 1.62 -3.61 4.97
CA MET A 147 1.23 -3.22 3.62
C MET A 147 -0.28 -3.25 3.41
N LYS A 148 -0.96 -4.34 3.78
CA LYS A 148 -2.40 -4.50 3.54
C LYS A 148 -3.24 -3.53 4.37
N ARG A 149 -2.66 -2.89 5.39
CA ARG A 149 -3.36 -2.00 6.32
C ARG A 149 -3.17 -0.54 5.96
N SER A 150 -1.93 -0.13 5.71
CA SER A 150 -1.56 1.29 5.65
C SER A 150 -0.96 1.74 4.30
N ILE A 151 -0.77 0.84 3.33
CA ILE A 151 -0.18 1.19 2.03
C ILE A 151 -1.08 0.74 0.86
N LEU A 152 -1.38 -0.55 0.77
CA LEU A 152 -2.20 -1.17 -0.29
C LEU A 152 -3.36 -1.95 0.33
N GLY A 153 -4.33 -1.21 0.89
CA GLY A 153 -5.55 -1.73 1.51
C GLY A 153 -6.19 -2.90 0.77
N THR A 154 -6.56 -3.97 1.48
CA THR A 154 -7.33 -5.09 0.92
C THR A 154 -8.25 -5.74 1.94
N VAL A 155 -9.41 -6.19 1.47
CA VAL A 155 -10.34 -7.03 2.24
C VAL A 155 -9.99 -8.52 2.16
N ASN A 156 -9.25 -8.92 1.11
CA ASN A 156 -8.76 -10.28 0.95
C ASN A 156 -7.48 -10.44 1.77
N ASN A 157 -7.54 -11.31 2.77
CA ASN A 157 -6.45 -11.58 3.70
C ASN A 157 -5.69 -12.88 3.39
N SER A 158 -6.17 -13.71 2.46
CA SER A 158 -5.56 -15.00 2.15
C SER A 158 -4.64 -14.96 0.94
N GLU A 159 -4.78 -13.97 0.06
CA GLU A 159 -4.09 -13.91 -1.22
C GLU A 159 -3.15 -12.69 -1.34
N VAL A 160 -2.00 -12.93 -1.93
CA VAL A 160 -0.97 -11.94 -2.26
C VAL A 160 -0.88 -11.85 -3.78
N ASN A 161 -1.54 -10.87 -4.37
CA ASN A 161 -1.47 -10.69 -5.83
C ASN A 161 -0.10 -10.16 -6.28
N LYS A 162 0.15 -10.16 -7.61
CA LYS A 162 1.40 -9.67 -8.22
C LYS A 162 1.85 -8.31 -7.70
N LYS A 163 0.95 -7.32 -7.70
CA LYS A 163 1.24 -5.95 -7.26
C LYS A 163 1.73 -5.90 -5.79
N ARG A 164 1.20 -6.77 -4.94
CA ARG A 164 1.59 -6.89 -3.52
C ARG A 164 2.85 -7.71 -3.32
N ALA A 165 3.03 -8.79 -4.08
CA ALA A 165 4.23 -9.62 -4.04
C ALA A 165 5.48 -8.83 -4.48
N ILE A 166 5.40 -8.05 -5.55
CA ILE A 166 6.49 -7.18 -6.01
C ILE A 166 6.86 -6.16 -4.91
N MET A 167 5.88 -5.59 -4.22
CA MET A 167 6.14 -4.66 -3.12
C MET A 167 6.86 -5.35 -1.96
N LEU A 168 6.40 -6.53 -1.53
CA LEU A 168 7.05 -7.31 -0.48
C LEU A 168 8.50 -7.61 -0.86
N TYR A 169 8.72 -8.11 -2.07
CA TYR A 169 10.04 -8.39 -2.60
C TYR A 169 10.95 -7.15 -2.57
N CYS A 170 10.47 -5.99 -3.04
CA CYS A 170 11.22 -4.73 -2.94
C CYS A 170 11.53 -4.35 -1.49
N ILE A 171 10.60 -4.55 -0.55
CA ILE A 171 10.84 -4.18 0.84
C ILE A 171 11.94 -5.06 1.44
N ILE A 172 11.83 -6.38 1.24
CA ILE A 172 12.71 -7.42 1.78
C ILE A 172 14.12 -7.29 1.19
N THR A 173 14.24 -7.18 -0.14
CA THR A 173 15.52 -7.08 -0.85
C THR A 173 16.17 -5.70 -0.78
N GLY A 174 15.47 -4.70 -0.23
CA GLY A 174 16.01 -3.36 -0.08
C GLY A 174 15.86 -2.46 -1.30
N GLY A 175 14.86 -2.66 -2.14
CA GLY A 175 14.44 -1.72 -3.20
C GLY A 175 13.63 -0.53 -2.67
N GLU A 176 13.57 0.55 -3.45
CA GLU A 176 12.79 1.75 -3.13
C GLU A 176 11.29 1.49 -3.21
N VAL A 177 10.53 2.00 -2.23
CA VAL A 177 9.06 2.05 -2.29
C VAL A 177 8.60 3.46 -1.94
N LYS A 178 8.13 4.20 -2.95
CA LYS A 178 7.64 5.58 -2.77
C LYS A 178 6.21 5.59 -2.24
N ILE A 179 6.04 5.28 -0.95
CA ILE A 179 4.72 5.17 -0.32
C ILE A 179 3.85 6.41 -0.51
N HIS A 180 4.46 7.60 -0.46
CA HIS A 180 3.73 8.86 -0.62
C HIS A 180 3.04 8.97 -1.99
N GLU A 181 3.70 8.54 -3.06
CA GLU A 181 3.08 8.46 -4.39
C GLU A 181 1.97 7.40 -4.42
N ILE A 182 2.20 6.24 -3.81
CA ILE A 182 1.23 5.13 -3.78
C ILE A 182 -0.05 5.53 -3.06
N ILE A 183 0.05 6.11 -1.86
CA ILE A 183 -1.10 6.53 -1.06
C ILE A 183 -1.85 7.66 -1.77
N ALA A 184 -1.16 8.67 -2.31
CA ALA A 184 -1.81 9.77 -3.04
C ALA A 184 -2.64 9.25 -4.22
N ASN A 185 -2.03 8.36 -5.02
CA ASN A 185 -2.67 7.76 -6.19
C ASN A 185 -3.85 6.86 -5.81
N ASP A 186 -3.71 6.06 -4.75
CA ASP A 186 -4.78 5.17 -4.30
C ASP A 186 -5.95 5.98 -3.71
N ILE A 187 -5.70 7.07 -2.97
CA ILE A 187 -6.75 8.00 -2.51
C ILE A 187 -7.51 8.57 -3.71
N GLN A 188 -6.80 9.12 -4.69
CA GLN A 188 -7.40 9.72 -5.89
C GLN A 188 -8.24 8.69 -6.66
N ARG A 189 -7.69 7.50 -6.90
CA ARG A 189 -8.37 6.42 -7.61
C ARG A 189 -9.63 5.96 -6.89
N LEU A 190 -9.59 5.84 -5.56
CA LEU A 190 -10.75 5.45 -4.77
C LEU A 190 -11.87 6.49 -4.85
N ALA A 191 -11.52 7.78 -4.78
CA ALA A 191 -12.48 8.86 -4.95
C ALA A 191 -13.17 8.79 -6.33
N GLU A 192 -12.40 8.63 -7.40
CA GLU A 192 -12.92 8.60 -8.77
C GLU A 192 -13.79 7.38 -9.04
N LYS A 193 -13.41 6.21 -8.50
CA LYS A 193 -14.26 5.02 -8.58
C LYS A 193 -15.60 5.24 -7.87
N ASN A 194 -15.62 6.00 -6.76
CA ASN A 194 -16.86 6.30 -6.05
C ASN A 194 -17.79 7.21 -6.86
N SER A 195 -17.25 8.10 -7.70
CA SER A 195 -18.07 8.97 -8.57
C SER A 195 -18.61 8.28 -9.81
N ALA A 196 -17.87 7.32 -10.37
CA ALA A 196 -18.31 6.60 -11.58
C ALA A 196 -19.45 5.59 -11.33
N GLU A 197 -19.71 5.23 -10.06
CA GLU A 197 -20.78 4.32 -9.63
C GLU A 197 -22.04 5.07 -9.14
N GLY A 198 -22.09 6.40 -9.31
CA GLY A 198 -23.16 7.29 -8.84
C GLY A 198 -24.21 7.63 -9.89
#